data_AF-A0A928UCR4-F1
#
_entry.id   AF-A0A928UCR4-F1
#
_cell.length_a   1.000
_cell.length_b   1.000
_cell.length_c   1.000
_cell.angle_alpha   90.00
_cell.angle_beta   90.00
_cell.angle_gamma   90.00
#
_symmetry.space_group_name_H-M   'P 1'
#
loop_
_entity.id
_entity.type
_entity.pdbx_description
1 polymer ?
#
loop_
_entity_poly.entity_id
_entity_poly.type
_entity_poly.pdbx_seq_one_letter_code
_entity_poly.pdbx_strand_id
1 'polypeptide(L)'
;MKLDGWVQIKEEDRTLKIERDEEALKEASYLDGCYAIKTDLEENEADTNLVHERYKDLTEVEKAFRDCKTVNLEVRPVYVSAKPHNK
;
A
#
# COMPACT_ATOMS: atom_id res chain seq x y z
N MET A 1 -0.24 8.28 -6.47
CA MET A 1 0.21 8.86 -7.76
C MET A 1 0.96 10.18 -7.53
N LYS A 2 2.22 10.30 -8.00
CA LYS A 2 2.99 11.57 -7.96
C LYS A 2 2.78 12.35 -9.27
N LEU A 3 2.76 13.68 -9.20
CA LEU A 3 2.46 14.57 -10.34
C LEU A 3 3.70 14.96 -11.17
N ASP A 4 4.91 14.80 -10.61
CA ASP A 4 6.18 15.28 -11.19
C ASP A 4 6.52 14.76 -12.60
N GLY A 5 5.91 13.68 -13.07
CA GLY A 5 6.31 12.99 -14.30
C GLY A 5 5.48 13.28 -15.56
N TRP A 6 4.30 13.89 -15.44
CA TRP A 6 3.33 14.02 -16.55
C TRP A 6 2.54 15.33 -16.54
N VAL A 7 2.82 16.23 -15.59
CA VAL A 7 2.25 17.58 -15.52
C VAL A 7 3.36 18.61 -15.69
N GLN A 8 3.14 19.59 -16.56
CA GLN A 8 4.01 20.75 -16.75
C GLN A 8 3.18 22.02 -16.50
N ILE A 9 3.74 22.93 -15.70
CA ILE A 9 3.14 24.24 -15.43
C ILE A 9 3.95 25.28 -16.20
N LYS A 10 3.32 25.97 -17.14
CA LYS A 10 3.90 27.10 -17.86
C LYS A 10 3.24 28.39 -17.40
N GLU A 11 4.05 29.43 -17.21
CA GLU A 11 3.56 30.78 -16.94
C GLU A 11 3.55 31.58 -18.25
N GLU A 12 2.39 32.12 -18.61
CA GLU A 12 2.21 33.01 -19.76
C GLU A 12 1.31 34.17 -19.33
N ASP A 13 1.79 35.42 -19.42
CA ASP A 13 1.03 36.64 -19.10
C ASP A 13 0.27 36.60 -17.76
N ARG A 14 0.97 36.30 -16.66
CA ARG A 14 0.41 36.18 -15.29
C ARG A 14 -0.67 35.09 -15.15
N THR A 15 -0.79 34.21 -16.14
CA THR A 15 -1.72 33.09 -16.14
C THR A 15 -0.93 31.79 -16.11
N LEU A 16 -1.26 30.91 -15.17
CA LEU A 16 -0.67 29.58 -15.10
C LEU A 16 -1.42 28.65 -16.05
N LYS A 17 -0.75 28.15 -17.09
CA LYS A 17 -1.24 27.08 -17.95
C LYS A 17 -0.71 25.74 -17.47
N ILE A 18 -1.62 24.79 -17.30
CA ILE A 18 -1.29 23.41 -16.94
C ILE A 18 -1.38 22.59 -18.21
N GLU A 19 -0.25 22.05 -18.65
CA GLU A 19 -0.19 21.08 -19.74
C GLU A 19 0.05 19.69 -19.16
N ARG A 20 -0.66 18.70 -19.71
CA ARG A 20 -0.54 17.30 -19.32
C ARG A 20 0.05 16.54 -20.49
N ASP A 21 1.07 15.76 -20.20
CA ASP A 21 1.59 14.78 -21.14
C ASP A 21 0.72 13.52 -21.03
N GLU A 22 -0.16 13.30 -22.00
CA GLU A 22 -1.08 12.16 -21.99
C GLU A 22 -0.35 10.83 -22.16
N GLU A 23 0.81 10.80 -22.82
CA GLU A 23 1.59 9.58 -23.03
C GLU A 23 2.29 9.18 -21.73
N ALA A 24 2.96 10.14 -21.07
CA ALA A 24 3.57 9.92 -19.77
C ALA A 24 2.54 9.61 -18.66
N LEU A 25 1.37 10.24 -18.69
CA LEU A 25 0.28 9.94 -17.76
C LEU A 25 -0.23 8.51 -17.97
N LYS A 26 -0.43 8.09 -19.22
CA LYS A 26 -0.90 6.75 -19.55
C LYS A 26 0.08 5.69 -19.06
N GLU A 27 1.38 5.87 -19.30
CA GLU A 27 2.42 4.97 -18.82
C GLU A 27 2.47 4.92 -17.28
N ALA A 28 2.46 6.08 -16.62
CA ALA A 28 2.46 6.16 -15.16
C ALA A 28 1.21 5.53 -14.53
N SER A 29 0.06 5.63 -15.19
CA SER A 29 -1.21 5.04 -14.74
C SER A 29 -1.35 3.54 -15.06
N TYR A 30 -0.50 3.00 -15.95
CA TYR A 30 -0.73 1.69 -16.55
C TYR A 30 -0.82 0.55 -15.52
N LEU A 31 -0.04 0.66 -14.44
CA LEU A 31 -0.04 -0.29 -13.32
C LEU A 31 -0.53 0.35 -12.01
N ASP A 32 -1.08 1.57 -12.07
CA ASP A 32 -1.58 2.23 -10.86
C ASP A 32 -2.84 1.50 -10.38
N GLY A 33 -2.76 0.91 -9.19
CA GLY A 33 -3.80 0.05 -8.64
C GLY A 33 -3.70 -1.44 -9.00
N CYS A 34 -2.71 -1.85 -9.80
CA CYS A 34 -2.43 -3.27 -10.00
C CYS A 34 -1.73 -3.85 -8.77
N TYR A 35 -2.20 -5.00 -8.30
CA TYR A 35 -1.55 -5.79 -7.26
C TYR A 35 -1.30 -7.21 -7.79
N ALA A 36 -0.20 -7.82 -7.34
CA ALA A 36 0.15 -9.18 -7.68
C ALA A 36 0.33 -10.00 -6.40
N ILE A 37 -0.23 -11.19 -6.38
CA ILE A 37 -0.02 -12.17 -5.30
C ILE A 37 0.94 -13.21 -5.86
N LYS A 38 2.09 -13.39 -5.18
CA LYS A 38 3.06 -14.43 -5.50
C LYS A 38 2.91 -15.57 -4.49
N THR A 39 2.89 -16.79 -5.00
CA THR A 39 2.89 -18.03 -4.21
C THR A 39 4.00 -18.95 -4.71
N ASP A 40 4.50 -19.82 -3.85
CA ASP A 40 5.49 -20.85 -4.19
C ASP A 40 4.81 -22.23 -4.44
N LEU A 41 3.47 -22.27 -4.44
CA LEU A 41 2.68 -23.45 -4.79
C LEU A 41 2.79 -23.76 -6.28
N GLU A 42 2.87 -25.05 -6.62
CA GLU A 42 2.80 -25.53 -8.00
C GLU A 42 1.37 -25.38 -8.57
N GLU A 43 1.24 -25.32 -9.92
CA GLU A 43 -0.05 -25.11 -10.60
C GLU A 43 -1.08 -26.22 -10.33
N ASN A 44 -0.62 -27.41 -9.94
CA ASN A 44 -1.47 -28.55 -9.55
C ASN A 44 -1.92 -28.51 -8.08
N GLU A 45 -1.31 -27.67 -7.24
CA GLU A 45 -1.60 -27.58 -5.80
C GLU A 45 -2.71 -26.58 -5.50
N ALA A 46 -2.77 -25.47 -6.25
CA ALA A 46 -3.79 -24.45 -6.07
C ALA A 46 -4.03 -23.63 -7.34
N ASP A 47 -5.29 -23.36 -7.65
CA ASP A 47 -5.65 -22.41 -8.68
C ASP A 47 -5.61 -20.95 -8.18
N THR A 48 -5.62 -20.01 -9.11
CA THR A 48 -5.55 -18.57 -8.82
C THR A 48 -6.62 -18.10 -7.83
N ASN A 49 -7.85 -18.61 -7.91
CA ASN A 49 -8.92 -18.18 -7.00
C ASN A 49 -8.65 -18.68 -5.58
N LEU A 50 -8.20 -19.93 -5.44
CA LEU A 50 -7.85 -20.49 -4.15
C LEU A 50 -6.73 -19.69 -3.48
N VAL A 51 -5.68 -19.32 -4.22
CA VAL A 51 -4.59 -18.48 -3.71
C VAL A 51 -5.10 -17.11 -3.26
N HIS A 52 -5.96 -16.48 -4.05
CA HIS A 52 -6.55 -15.18 -3.72
C HIS A 52 -7.45 -15.23 -2.48
N GLU A 53 -8.29 -16.27 -2.33
CA GLU A 53 -9.13 -16.44 -1.15
C GLU A 53 -8.28 -16.67 0.10
N ARG A 54 -7.24 -17.51 0.02
CA ARG A 54 -6.31 -17.71 1.15
C ARG A 54 -5.54 -16.46 1.52
N TYR A 55 -5.18 -15.64 0.54
CA TYR A 55 -4.57 -14.34 0.80
C TYR A 55 -5.53 -13.41 1.56
N LYS A 56 -6.83 -13.39 1.21
CA LYS A 56 -7.83 -12.58 1.94
C LYS A 56 -7.99 -12.99 3.40
N ASP A 57 -7.88 -14.29 3.70
CA ASP A 57 -7.97 -14.81 5.07
C ASP A 57 -6.93 -14.19 6.02
N LEU A 58 -5.83 -13.63 5.49
CA LEU A 58 -4.83 -12.89 6.30
C LEU A 58 -5.44 -11.69 7.04
N THR A 59 -6.57 -11.16 6.57
CA THR A 59 -7.33 -10.11 7.27
C THR A 59 -7.72 -10.55 8.70
N GLU A 60 -8.02 -11.83 8.92
CA GLU A 60 -8.35 -12.34 10.24
C GLU A 60 -7.14 -12.33 11.18
N VAL A 61 -5.94 -12.57 10.64
CA VAL A 61 -4.69 -12.46 11.41
C VAL A 61 -4.43 -11.01 11.81
N GLU A 62 -4.59 -10.06 10.89
CA GLU A 62 -4.48 -8.63 11.19
C GLU A 62 -5.48 -8.17 12.26
N LYS A 63 -6.72 -8.69 12.18
CA LYS A 63 -7.77 -8.43 13.16
C LYS A 63 -7.39 -9.00 14.53
N ALA A 64 -6.93 -10.25 14.60
CA ALA A 64 -6.45 -10.86 15.84
C ALA A 64 -5.30 -10.05 16.47
N PHE A 65 -4.34 -9.57 15.65
CA PHE A 65 -3.27 -8.68 16.13
C PHE A 65 -3.79 -7.33 16.60
N ARG A 66 -4.80 -6.75 15.95
CA ARG A 66 -5.44 -5.51 16.37
C ARG A 66 -6.14 -5.68 17.71
N ASP A 67 -6.88 -6.78 17.89
CA ASP A 67 -7.62 -7.10 19.10
C ASP A 67 -6.71 -7.40 20.29
N CYS A 68 -5.59 -8.10 20.05
CA CYS A 68 -4.53 -8.29 21.05
C CYS A 68 -3.92 -6.95 21.51
N LYS A 69 -3.88 -5.97 20.61
CA LYS A 69 -3.28 -4.66 20.82
C LYS A 69 -4.23 -3.61 21.41
N THR A 70 -5.54 -3.88 21.41
CA THR A 70 -6.57 -3.04 22.04
C THR A 70 -6.86 -3.52 23.46
N VAL A 71 -7.65 -2.73 24.20
CA VAL A 71 -7.87 -2.87 25.66
C VAL A 71 -8.45 -4.23 26.06
N ASN A 72 -8.97 -5.02 25.11
CA ASN A 72 -9.72 -6.25 25.37
C ASN A 72 -8.88 -7.38 25.99
N LEU A 73 -7.57 -7.43 25.73
CA LEU A 73 -6.65 -8.40 26.35
C LEU A 73 -5.53 -7.76 27.19
N GLU A 74 -5.53 -6.42 27.35
CA GLU A 74 -4.52 -5.66 28.11
C GLU A 74 -3.04 -6.01 27.80
N VAL A 75 -2.73 -6.58 26.62
CA VAL A 75 -1.39 -7.12 26.26
C VAL A 75 -0.35 -6.02 25.99
N ARG A 76 -0.71 -4.74 26.13
CA ARG A 76 0.24 -3.62 25.97
C ARG A 76 0.67 -2.99 27.30
N PRO A 77 1.56 -3.61 28.09
CA PRO A 77 2.29 -2.91 29.12
C PRO A 77 3.64 -2.44 28.55
N VAL A 78 3.65 -1.67 27.46
CA VAL A 78 4.87 -1.00 26.99
C VAL A 78 4.56 0.44 26.62
N TYR A 79 4.66 1.31 27.63
CA TYR A 79 4.76 2.75 27.42
C TYR A 79 6.19 3.05 26.98
N VAL A 80 6.39 3.22 25.67
CA VAL A 80 7.69 3.63 25.14
C VAL A 80 7.94 5.08 25.59
N SER A 81 8.67 5.26 26.68
CA SER A 81 9.19 6.58 27.06
C SER A 81 10.39 6.91 26.19
N ALA A 82 10.49 8.12 25.67
CA ALA A 82 11.53 8.56 24.73
C ALA A 82 12.97 8.62 25.30
N LYS A 83 13.22 8.11 26.51
CA LYS A 83 14.57 8.09 27.09
C LYS A 83 15.28 6.78 26.73
N PRO A 84 16.52 6.84 26.21
CA PRO A 84 17.27 5.63 25.90
C PRO A 84 17.58 4.85 27.18
N HIS A 85 17.32 3.55 27.14
CA HIS A 85 17.74 2.61 28.17
C HIS A 85 19.24 2.32 27.97
N ASN A 86 20.10 3.18 28.53
CA ASN A 86 21.54 2.92 28.55
C ASN A 86 21.80 1.76 29.50
N LYS A 87 22.36 0.67 28.97
CA LYS A 87 22.93 -0.43 29.73
C LYS A 87 24.42 -0.49 29.46
#